data_AF-A0A7Y5DFD4-F1
#
_entry.id   AF-A0A7Y5DFD4-F1
#
_cell.length_a   1.000
_cell.length_b   1.000
_cell.length_c   1.000
_cell.angle_alpha   90.00
_cell.angle_beta   90.00
_cell.angle_gamma   90.00
#
_symmetry.space_group_name_H-M   'P 1'
#
loop_
_entity.id
_entity.type
_entity.pdbx_description
1 polymer ?
#
loop_
_entity_poly.entity_id
_entity_poly.type
_entity_poly.pdbx_seq_one_letter_code
_entity_poly.pdbx_strand_id
1 'polypeptide(L)'
;MRPPLPHTTLLTLLLYAGLFAHPAHAELQPKQVVILTNAKSPESLAVAAHYAAQRGVPTDHIVRLDLPFRDNLTRQEYDDLVVSPLRRALKERDLASSIRVVVTTYGVPLRIDAPILSKDEKAWLTEAQSWVKASRTRLGHIRSAFEQMTPDLPQSDHPTNVPAQEILEIARTATFLPRVDQAWRAAVQQVQRLPPSESERALQELLQLTQQYGGWGILLQKGTGTAQSDISTDNPTMAAWRKLLEQTSPYWAGFGREPIRSHRRLIYRWTEHLFGLRGVLEMASAEVDLLTYSYADASLDSELSLLWWDRDLYPVAWRWANPFYQDSSVNPDDLPILMVSRLDGPTAEVAKGLVDRALQAERSGLQGTVYFDARGLKAKDAADTYGIYDQSLRDAAEVVKQRSEYRVVLDTVEATLSQPGAAPDVALYIGWYRLRSYEDAFTFKPGAIGYHMASAEAITVHDRGERGWCKNALERGITATLGSVGEPYLDAFPEPARFTTLLLTGKYSLSEVYYLTSRYVSWRMVLFGDPLYNPMRGRSRPTGSSAMSLPVSPSDQSLGDPLARLAQKHREQDSQMARLVKLLLDAETGHATSAR
;
A
#
# COMPACT_ATOMS: atom_id res chain seq x y z
N MET A 1 -78.55 -24.28 -30.67
CA MET A 1 -77.37 -24.81 -29.95
C MET A 1 -76.20 -24.96 -30.93
N ARG A 2 -75.21 -24.05 -30.84
CA ARG A 2 -73.76 -24.16 -31.15
C ARG A 2 -73.18 -22.72 -31.06
N PRO A 3 -71.98 -22.52 -30.52
CA PRO A 3 -71.56 -21.25 -29.89
C PRO A 3 -70.90 -20.25 -30.86
N PRO A 4 -70.77 -18.96 -30.50
CA PRO A 4 -69.96 -17.99 -31.23
C PRO A 4 -68.50 -18.00 -30.77
N LEU A 5 -67.60 -17.73 -31.71
CA LEU A 5 -66.15 -17.59 -31.56
C LEU A 5 -65.77 -16.31 -30.80
N PRO A 6 -64.71 -16.31 -29.96
CA PRO A 6 -64.24 -15.11 -29.29
C PRO A 6 -63.22 -14.34 -30.12
N HIS A 7 -63.39 -13.01 -30.11
CA HIS A 7 -62.37 -12.01 -30.39
C HIS A 7 -61.20 -12.14 -29.39
N THR A 8 -59.96 -12.19 -29.88
CA THR A 8 -58.78 -11.63 -29.18
C THR A 8 -57.57 -11.61 -30.11
N THR A 9 -57.67 -10.80 -31.17
CA THR A 9 -56.52 -10.35 -31.97
C THR A 9 -55.94 -9.10 -31.29
N LEU A 10 -55.23 -9.26 -30.16
CA LEU A 10 -54.40 -8.19 -29.59
C LEU A 10 -53.43 -8.73 -28.52
N LEU A 11 -52.59 -9.70 -28.86
CA LEU A 11 -51.56 -10.19 -27.94
C LEU A 11 -50.25 -10.61 -28.63
N THR A 12 -49.85 -9.86 -29.66
CA THR A 12 -48.65 -10.19 -30.46
C THR A 12 -47.76 -8.99 -30.78
N LEU A 13 -47.71 -7.98 -29.91
CA LEU A 13 -46.83 -6.80 -30.10
C LEU A 13 -46.28 -6.17 -28.82
N LEU A 14 -46.26 -6.91 -27.70
CA LEU A 14 -45.65 -6.50 -26.43
C LEU A 14 -44.78 -7.63 -25.83
N LEU A 15 -43.98 -8.29 -26.67
CA LEU A 15 -43.03 -9.32 -26.24
C LEU A 15 -41.68 -9.25 -26.98
N TYR A 16 -41.30 -8.05 -27.43
CA TYR A 16 -39.99 -7.76 -28.03
C TYR A 16 -39.33 -6.48 -27.49
N ALA A 17 -39.77 -5.99 -26.33
CA ALA A 17 -39.14 -4.86 -25.64
C ALA A 17 -38.83 -5.27 -24.20
N GLY A 18 -37.62 -5.77 -23.96
CA GLY A 18 -37.11 -5.97 -22.61
C GLY A 18 -36.50 -7.33 -22.36
N LEU A 19 -35.38 -7.63 -23.03
CA LEU A 19 -34.37 -8.58 -22.54
C LEU A 19 -33.01 -8.26 -23.20
N PHE A 20 -32.65 -6.97 -23.27
CA PHE A 20 -31.22 -6.60 -23.25
C PHE A 20 -30.82 -6.52 -21.79
N ALA A 21 -30.62 -7.67 -21.16
CA ALA A 21 -29.75 -7.73 -20.00
C ALA A 21 -28.38 -7.27 -20.50
N HIS A 22 -28.09 -5.98 -20.31
CA HIS A 22 -26.72 -5.51 -20.47
C HIS A 22 -25.94 -6.31 -19.44
N PRO A 23 -24.96 -7.14 -19.84
CA PRO A 23 -23.99 -7.62 -18.86
C PRO A 23 -23.49 -6.35 -18.18
N ALA A 24 -23.69 -6.24 -16.87
CA ALA A 24 -23.10 -5.17 -16.08
C ALA A 24 -21.59 -5.35 -16.19
N HIS A 25 -21.01 -4.72 -17.21
CA HIS A 25 -19.59 -4.52 -17.29
C HIS A 25 -19.29 -3.47 -16.22
N ALA A 26 -18.60 -3.91 -15.18
CA ALA A 26 -17.98 -3.03 -14.20
C ALA A 26 -16.86 -2.26 -14.91
N GLU A 27 -17.23 -1.29 -15.74
CA GLU A 27 -16.33 -0.52 -16.59
C GLU A 27 -16.19 0.87 -15.98
N LEU A 28 -14.96 1.25 -15.63
CA LEU A 28 -14.61 2.62 -15.26
C LEU A 28 -15.13 3.61 -16.33
N GLN A 29 -15.90 4.62 -15.91
CA GLN A 29 -16.60 5.53 -16.83
C GLN A 29 -15.87 6.87 -17.02
N PRO A 30 -16.02 7.55 -18.16
CA PRO A 30 -15.42 8.88 -18.39
C PRO A 30 -15.78 9.93 -17.32
N LYS A 31 -17.00 9.88 -16.77
CA LYS A 31 -17.45 10.74 -15.66
C LYS A 31 -16.77 10.47 -14.31
N GLN A 32 -15.98 9.39 -14.20
CA GLN A 32 -15.21 9.06 -13.00
C GLN A 32 -13.74 9.46 -13.14
N VAL A 33 -13.38 10.14 -14.24
CA VAL A 33 -12.02 10.56 -14.56
C VAL A 33 -11.85 12.05 -14.30
N VAL A 34 -10.79 12.44 -13.60
CA VAL A 34 -10.32 13.83 -13.56
C VAL A 34 -8.96 13.93 -14.24
N ILE A 35 -8.73 14.97 -15.03
CA ILE A 35 -7.45 15.18 -15.74
C ILE A 35 -6.69 16.29 -15.05
N LEU A 36 -5.51 15.98 -14.52
CA LEU A 36 -4.57 16.93 -13.94
C LEU A 36 -3.54 17.33 -15.00
N THR A 37 -3.52 18.62 -15.37
CA THR A 37 -2.63 19.16 -16.42
C THR A 37 -1.85 20.38 -15.94
N ASN A 38 -0.63 20.54 -16.47
CA ASN A 38 0.20 21.71 -16.20
C ASN A 38 -0.28 22.92 -17.02
N ALA A 39 -0.85 23.91 -16.34
CA ALA A 39 -1.37 25.14 -16.94
C ALA A 39 -0.31 25.97 -17.68
N LYS A 40 0.98 25.81 -17.31
CA LYS A 40 2.11 26.53 -17.92
C LYS A 40 2.66 25.86 -19.18
N SER A 41 2.16 24.68 -19.55
CA SER A 41 2.58 23.96 -20.77
C SER A 41 1.41 23.85 -21.76
N PRO A 42 1.48 24.54 -22.91
CA PRO A 42 0.53 24.36 -24.01
C PRO A 42 0.42 22.90 -24.47
N GLU A 43 1.52 22.17 -24.44
CA GLU A 43 1.60 20.75 -24.78
C GLU A 43 0.81 19.88 -23.79
N SER A 44 0.96 20.14 -22.48
CA SER A 44 0.19 19.48 -21.42
C SER A 44 -1.31 19.66 -21.62
N LEU A 45 -1.73 20.90 -21.90
CA LEU A 45 -3.12 21.26 -22.16
C LEU A 45 -3.65 20.56 -23.42
N ALA A 46 -2.82 20.44 -24.46
CA ALA A 46 -3.17 19.73 -25.68
C ALA A 46 -3.36 18.22 -25.47
N VAL A 47 -2.54 17.58 -24.62
CA VAL A 47 -2.74 16.17 -24.23
C VAL A 47 -4.04 16.00 -23.46
N ALA A 48 -4.32 16.88 -22.48
CA ALA A 48 -5.54 16.84 -21.69
C ALA A 48 -6.81 17.01 -22.55
N ALA A 49 -6.81 18.00 -23.44
CA ALA A 49 -7.93 18.25 -24.35
C ALA A 49 -8.14 17.08 -25.33
N HIS A 50 -7.04 16.52 -25.86
CA HIS A 50 -7.10 15.35 -26.74
C HIS A 50 -7.74 14.15 -26.06
N TYR A 51 -7.26 13.79 -24.87
CA TYR A 51 -7.78 12.67 -24.10
C TYR A 51 -9.26 12.87 -23.74
N ALA A 52 -9.63 14.07 -23.28
CA ALA A 52 -11.01 14.40 -22.95
C ALA A 52 -11.95 14.25 -24.17
N ALA A 53 -11.53 14.74 -25.33
CA ALA A 53 -12.29 14.63 -26.57
C ALA A 53 -12.45 13.16 -27.04
N GLN A 54 -11.38 12.38 -26.98
CA GLN A 54 -11.37 10.99 -27.44
C GLN A 54 -12.19 10.04 -26.54
N ARG A 55 -12.15 10.24 -25.22
CA ARG A 55 -12.87 9.41 -24.24
C ARG A 55 -14.21 9.97 -23.78
N GLY A 56 -14.57 11.18 -24.20
CA GLY A 56 -15.78 11.85 -23.72
C GLY A 56 -15.71 12.21 -22.22
N VAL A 57 -14.52 12.51 -21.71
CA VAL A 57 -14.38 13.04 -20.35
C VAL A 57 -14.90 14.49 -20.35
N PRO A 58 -15.80 14.86 -19.43
CA PRO A 58 -16.33 16.22 -19.36
C PRO A 58 -15.22 17.27 -19.25
N THR A 59 -15.38 18.40 -19.93
CA THR A 59 -14.33 19.45 -19.98
C THR A 59 -14.10 20.14 -18.64
N ASP A 60 -15.13 20.18 -17.79
CA ASP A 60 -15.05 20.62 -16.40
C ASP A 60 -14.32 19.62 -15.48
N HIS A 61 -13.97 18.42 -15.96
CA HIS A 61 -13.07 17.50 -15.25
C HIS A 61 -11.58 17.77 -15.54
N ILE A 62 -11.25 18.78 -16.37
CA ILE A 62 -9.86 19.20 -16.60
C ILE A 62 -9.45 20.20 -15.51
N VAL A 63 -8.55 19.79 -14.61
CA VAL A 63 -7.96 20.61 -13.55
C VAL A 63 -6.59 21.08 -13.99
N ARG A 64 -6.43 22.40 -14.11
CA ARG A 64 -5.21 23.06 -14.57
C ARG A 64 -4.45 23.60 -13.36
N LEU A 65 -3.23 23.14 -13.13
CA LEU A 65 -2.38 23.59 -12.02
C LEU A 65 -1.10 24.26 -12.53
N ASP A 66 -0.63 25.29 -11.85
CA ASP A 66 0.56 26.08 -12.20
C ASP A 66 1.87 25.38 -11.79
N LEU A 67 2.25 24.33 -12.51
CA LEU A 67 3.37 23.44 -12.13
C LEU A 67 4.70 23.81 -12.82
N PRO A 68 5.86 23.61 -12.17
CA PRO A 68 7.15 23.77 -12.82
C PRO A 68 7.39 22.65 -13.85
N PHE A 69 8.17 22.95 -14.89
CA PHE A 69 8.56 21.97 -15.91
C PHE A 69 9.87 21.28 -15.52
N ARG A 70 9.79 20.36 -14.56
CA ARG A 70 10.89 19.49 -14.08
C ARG A 70 10.32 18.22 -13.47
N ASP A 71 11.13 17.16 -13.41
CA ASP A 71 10.63 15.86 -12.96
C ASP A 71 10.42 15.76 -11.44
N ASN A 72 11.08 16.59 -10.63
CA ASN A 72 11.00 16.51 -9.16
C ASN A 72 10.27 17.71 -8.57
N LEU A 73 9.45 17.46 -7.55
CA LEU A 73 8.96 18.44 -6.58
C LEU A 73 9.53 18.13 -5.20
N THR A 74 9.80 19.17 -4.41
CA THR A 74 9.90 18.96 -2.96
C THR A 74 8.55 18.53 -2.39
N ARG A 75 8.53 17.89 -1.23
CA ARG A 75 7.27 17.52 -0.57
C ARG A 75 6.34 18.72 -0.35
N GLN A 76 6.90 19.86 0.08
CA GLN A 76 6.13 21.08 0.29
C GLN A 76 5.51 21.59 -1.02
N GLU A 77 6.26 21.58 -2.12
CA GLU A 77 5.71 21.95 -3.43
C GLU A 77 4.61 21.00 -3.90
N TYR A 78 4.73 19.71 -3.63
CA TYR A 78 3.65 18.75 -3.91
C TYR A 78 2.36 19.09 -3.15
N ASP A 79 2.47 19.38 -1.85
CA ASP A 79 1.30 19.72 -1.03
C ASP A 79 0.65 21.05 -1.45
N ASP A 80 1.48 22.06 -1.75
CA ASP A 80 1.03 23.42 -2.07
C ASP A 80 0.55 23.56 -3.52
N LEU A 81 1.23 22.93 -4.48
CA LEU A 81 0.99 23.11 -5.91
C LEU A 81 0.09 22.02 -6.50
N VAL A 82 -0.01 20.84 -5.86
CA VAL A 82 -0.77 19.68 -6.38
C VAL A 82 -1.94 19.33 -5.47
N VAL A 83 -1.69 18.88 -4.25
CA VAL A 83 -2.72 18.31 -3.36
C VAL A 83 -3.78 19.35 -3.01
N SER A 84 -3.37 20.48 -2.43
CA SER A 84 -4.31 21.51 -1.96
C SER A 84 -5.15 22.10 -3.09
N PRO A 85 -4.57 22.49 -4.26
CA PRO A 85 -5.35 22.98 -5.39
C PRO A 85 -6.26 21.93 -6.02
N LEU A 86 -5.82 20.67 -6.14
CA LEU A 86 -6.63 19.59 -6.71
C LEU A 86 -7.84 19.27 -5.83
N ARG A 87 -7.65 19.13 -4.50
CA ARG A 87 -8.75 18.94 -3.55
C ARG A 87 -9.78 20.08 -3.64
N ARG A 88 -9.30 21.34 -3.72
CA ARG A 88 -10.16 22.51 -3.88
C ARG A 88 -10.98 22.43 -5.17
N ALA A 89 -10.33 22.14 -6.30
CA ALA A 89 -11.01 22.01 -7.59
C ALA A 89 -12.06 20.89 -7.60
N LEU A 90 -11.75 19.73 -7.02
CA LEU A 90 -12.70 18.62 -6.90
C LEU A 90 -13.89 18.96 -6.01
N LYS A 91 -13.67 19.71 -4.93
CA LYS A 91 -14.74 20.18 -4.04
C LYS A 91 -15.65 21.18 -4.73
N GLU A 92 -15.08 22.22 -5.36
CA GLU A 92 -15.83 23.30 -6.00
C GLU A 92 -16.68 22.81 -7.18
N ARG A 93 -16.30 21.68 -7.78
CA ARG A 93 -16.98 21.07 -8.94
C ARG A 93 -17.89 19.89 -8.56
N ASP A 94 -18.06 19.59 -7.28
CA ASP A 94 -18.82 18.44 -6.78
C ASP A 94 -18.33 17.08 -7.34
N LEU A 95 -17.01 16.95 -7.50
CA LEU A 95 -16.36 15.78 -8.07
C LEU A 95 -15.71 14.86 -7.01
N ALA A 96 -15.59 15.33 -5.77
CA ALA A 96 -14.85 14.62 -4.71
C ALA A 96 -15.31 13.16 -4.49
N SER A 97 -16.62 12.91 -4.56
CA SER A 97 -17.22 11.59 -4.32
C SER A 97 -17.40 10.74 -5.59
N SER A 98 -17.28 11.33 -6.78
CA SER A 98 -17.58 10.67 -8.07
C SER A 98 -16.33 10.24 -8.84
N ILE A 99 -15.21 10.96 -8.66
CA ILE A 99 -13.94 10.62 -9.30
C ILE A 99 -13.38 9.33 -8.70
N ARG A 100 -12.84 8.46 -9.55
CA ARG A 100 -12.17 7.20 -9.18
C ARG A 100 -10.74 7.15 -9.69
N VAL A 101 -10.43 7.90 -10.75
CA VAL A 101 -9.09 7.94 -11.35
C VAL A 101 -8.65 9.38 -11.64
N VAL A 102 -7.39 9.67 -11.32
CA VAL A 102 -6.69 10.89 -11.73
C VAL A 102 -5.80 10.56 -12.93
N VAL A 103 -5.88 11.37 -13.99
CA VAL A 103 -5.00 11.28 -15.15
C VAL A 103 -4.02 12.43 -15.12
N THR A 104 -2.74 12.14 -14.87
CA THR A 104 -1.67 13.13 -15.02
C THR A 104 -1.26 13.20 -16.49
N THR A 105 -0.94 14.39 -17.00
CA THR A 105 -0.52 14.56 -18.40
C THR A 105 0.92 15.04 -18.53
N TYR A 106 1.46 14.95 -19.74
CA TYR A 106 2.76 15.51 -20.13
C TYR A 106 3.05 16.85 -19.44
N GLY A 107 4.26 17.02 -18.91
CA GLY A 107 4.66 18.25 -18.21
C GLY A 107 4.17 18.38 -16.77
N VAL A 108 3.44 17.40 -16.22
CA VAL A 108 3.24 17.23 -14.77
C VAL A 108 4.49 16.54 -14.18
N PRO A 109 5.09 17.02 -13.07
CA PRO A 109 6.25 16.40 -12.43
C PRO A 109 6.05 14.91 -12.13
N LEU A 110 7.13 14.11 -12.15
CA LEU A 110 7.10 12.66 -12.04
C LEU A 110 7.39 12.15 -10.62
N ARG A 111 8.14 12.92 -9.82
CA ARG A 111 8.74 12.51 -8.56
C ARG A 111 8.52 13.54 -7.47
N ILE A 112 8.48 13.06 -6.23
CA ILE A 112 8.40 13.87 -5.02
C ILE A 112 9.57 13.48 -4.13
N ASP A 113 10.33 14.47 -3.67
CA ASP A 113 11.45 14.25 -2.76
C ASP A 113 10.93 13.91 -1.34
N ALA A 114 11.77 13.21 -0.57
CA ALA A 114 11.46 12.89 0.82
C ALA A 114 11.18 14.17 1.63
N PRO A 115 10.24 14.14 2.61
CA PRO A 115 10.00 15.28 3.48
C PRO A 115 11.25 15.64 4.30
N ILE A 116 11.36 16.90 4.71
CA ILE A 116 12.42 17.37 5.61
C ILE A 116 11.82 17.47 7.01
N LEU A 117 12.46 16.81 7.99
CA LEU A 117 12.05 16.91 9.40
C LEU A 117 12.19 18.37 9.88
N SER A 118 11.13 18.87 10.50
CA SER A 118 11.12 20.10 11.28
C SER A 118 12.05 20.00 12.50
N LYS A 119 12.29 21.14 13.16
CA LYS A 119 13.13 21.19 14.37
C LYS A 119 12.56 20.30 15.50
N ASP A 120 11.24 20.30 15.66
CA ASP A 120 10.56 19.52 16.69
C ASP A 120 10.57 18.02 16.36
N GLU A 121 10.29 17.66 15.10
CA GLU A 121 10.36 16.26 14.65
C GLU A 121 11.78 15.67 14.83
N LYS A 122 12.83 16.45 14.58
CA LYS A 122 14.23 16.03 14.85
C LYS A 122 14.47 15.75 16.34
N ALA A 123 13.93 16.61 17.21
CA ALA A 123 14.04 16.42 18.66
C ALA A 123 13.27 15.18 19.12
N TRP A 124 12.06 14.98 18.61
CA TRP A 124 11.23 13.80 18.90
C TRP A 124 11.89 12.51 18.42
N LEU A 125 12.47 12.50 17.21
CA LEU A 125 13.19 11.34 16.69
C LEU A 125 14.39 10.99 17.58
N THR A 126 15.17 11.99 17.97
CA THR A 126 16.33 11.79 18.86
C THR A 126 15.91 11.21 20.21
N GLU A 127 14.81 11.73 20.77
CA GLU A 127 14.24 11.23 22.01
C GLU A 127 13.75 9.77 21.85
N ALA A 128 12.98 9.46 20.81
CA ALA A 128 12.50 8.11 20.52
C ALA A 128 13.65 7.10 20.32
N GLN A 129 14.69 7.47 19.57
CA GLN A 129 15.90 6.65 19.41
C GLN A 129 16.60 6.39 20.74
N SER A 130 16.62 7.37 21.65
CA SER A 130 17.18 7.19 22.99
C SER A 130 16.38 6.20 23.83
N TRP A 131 15.03 6.24 23.73
CA TRP A 131 14.15 5.27 24.38
C TRP A 131 14.32 3.87 23.83
N VAL A 132 14.40 3.69 22.50
CA VAL A 132 14.69 2.40 21.87
C VAL A 132 15.99 1.81 22.42
N LYS A 133 17.07 2.60 22.42
CA LYS A 133 18.39 2.15 22.90
C LYS A 133 18.35 1.77 24.38
N ALA A 134 17.76 2.62 25.23
CA ALA A 134 17.68 2.40 26.67
C ALA A 134 16.83 1.15 27.00
N SER A 135 15.64 1.05 26.40
CA SER A 135 14.72 -0.07 26.64
C SER A 135 15.30 -1.39 26.14
N ARG A 136 15.91 -1.45 24.95
CA ARG A 136 16.56 -2.66 24.43
C ARG A 136 17.68 -3.14 25.36
N THR A 137 18.50 -2.22 25.86
CA THR A 137 19.59 -2.54 26.80
C THR A 137 19.04 -3.14 28.10
N ARG A 138 18.05 -2.46 28.72
CA ARG A 138 17.43 -2.94 29.97
C ARG A 138 16.70 -4.26 29.79
N LEU A 139 15.98 -4.44 28.68
CA LEU A 139 15.31 -5.70 28.35
C LEU A 139 16.32 -6.84 28.14
N GLY A 140 17.51 -6.57 27.61
CA GLY A 140 18.60 -7.54 27.53
C GLY A 140 19.08 -8.00 28.93
N HIS A 141 19.19 -7.07 29.88
CA HIS A 141 19.51 -7.42 31.27
C HIS A 141 18.39 -8.21 31.95
N ILE A 142 17.13 -7.81 31.77
CA ILE A 142 15.95 -8.53 32.30
C ILE A 142 15.88 -9.95 31.73
N ARG A 143 16.11 -10.12 30.42
CA ARG A 143 16.20 -11.44 29.79
C ARG A 143 17.27 -12.30 30.47
N SER A 144 18.46 -11.74 30.66
CA SER A 144 19.57 -12.45 31.31
C SER A 144 19.22 -12.86 32.75
N ALA A 145 18.48 -12.02 33.49
CA ALA A 145 18.00 -12.35 34.83
C ALA A 145 16.96 -13.48 34.82
N PHE A 146 16.02 -13.49 33.86
CA PHE A 146 15.09 -14.62 33.67
C PHE A 146 15.82 -15.92 33.30
N GLU A 147 16.85 -15.85 32.46
CA GLU A 147 17.68 -17.00 32.10
C GLU A 147 18.47 -17.54 33.30
N GLN A 148 18.96 -16.67 34.20
CA GLN A 148 19.63 -17.10 35.44
C GLN A 148 18.70 -17.86 36.41
N MET A 149 17.39 -17.60 36.36
CA MET A 149 16.39 -18.36 37.11
C MET A 149 16.13 -19.75 36.51
N THR A 150 16.65 -20.04 35.31
CA THR A 150 16.38 -21.27 34.54
C THR A 150 17.67 -21.98 34.08
N PRO A 151 18.60 -22.33 35.00
CA PRO A 151 19.93 -22.83 34.64
C PRO A 151 19.93 -24.15 33.87
N ASP A 152 18.87 -24.96 33.97
CA ASP A 152 18.77 -26.28 33.34
C ASP A 152 18.21 -26.24 31.91
N LEU A 153 17.77 -25.08 31.41
CA LEU A 153 17.27 -24.92 30.05
C LEU A 153 18.41 -24.48 29.12
N PRO A 154 18.58 -25.12 27.95
CA PRO A 154 19.60 -24.69 27.00
C PRO A 154 19.34 -23.25 26.56
N GLN A 155 20.37 -22.40 26.69
CA GLN A 155 20.34 -21.04 26.19
C GLN A 155 20.13 -21.08 24.67
N SER A 156 18.99 -20.56 24.20
CA SER A 156 18.68 -20.51 22.78
C SER A 156 19.43 -19.34 22.13
N ASP A 157 20.72 -19.52 21.88
CA ASP A 157 21.56 -18.60 21.10
C ASP A 157 21.50 -18.95 19.62
N HIS A 158 20.29 -19.01 19.06
CA HIS A 158 20.17 -19.01 17.60
C HIS A 158 20.34 -17.57 17.10
N PRO A 159 21.42 -17.24 16.37
CA PRO A 159 21.46 -15.98 15.65
C PRO A 159 20.36 -16.03 14.61
N THR A 160 19.27 -15.30 14.83
CA THR A 160 18.46 -14.89 13.70
C THR A 160 19.34 -13.95 12.91
N ASN A 161 19.80 -14.39 11.75
CA ASN A 161 20.15 -13.46 10.68
C ASN A 161 18.92 -12.57 10.50
N VAL A 162 18.91 -11.40 11.14
CA VAL A 162 18.04 -10.31 10.73
C VAL A 162 18.53 -10.00 9.32
N PRO A 163 17.74 -10.25 8.27
CA PRO A 163 18.17 -9.92 6.93
C PRO A 163 18.59 -8.46 6.93
N ALA A 164 19.73 -8.12 6.30
CA ALA A 164 20.24 -6.75 6.23
C ALA A 164 19.24 -5.74 5.61
N GLN A 165 18.09 -6.23 5.14
CA GLN A 165 16.96 -5.50 4.58
C GLN A 165 15.91 -5.04 5.60
N GLU A 166 15.95 -5.44 6.88
CA GLU A 166 15.04 -4.89 7.90
C GLU A 166 15.52 -3.51 8.42
N ILE A 167 15.13 -2.49 7.65
CA ILE A 167 15.44 -1.08 7.88
C ILE A 167 14.56 -0.50 9.00
N LEU A 168 13.33 -1.01 9.14
CA LEU A 168 12.34 -0.54 10.12
C LEU A 168 12.70 -0.98 11.55
N GLU A 169 12.61 -0.06 12.49
CA GLU A 169 12.90 -0.31 13.89
C GLU A 169 11.83 -1.21 14.53
N ILE A 170 10.57 -1.12 14.09
CA ILE A 170 9.51 -2.01 14.57
C ILE A 170 9.77 -3.48 14.21
N ALA A 171 10.35 -3.75 13.04
CA ALA A 171 10.71 -5.11 12.62
C ALA A 171 11.82 -5.70 13.51
N ARG A 172 12.84 -4.89 13.83
CA ARG A 172 13.90 -5.25 14.79
C ARG A 172 13.34 -5.50 16.19
N THR A 173 12.35 -4.73 16.61
CA THR A 173 11.66 -4.94 17.89
C THR A 173 10.83 -6.22 17.88
N ALA A 174 10.14 -6.53 16.77
CA ALA A 174 9.36 -7.75 16.59
C ALA A 174 10.22 -9.02 16.59
N THR A 175 11.50 -8.95 16.17
CA THR A 175 12.44 -10.07 16.26
C THR A 175 13.10 -10.19 17.65
N PHE A 176 13.25 -9.07 18.37
CA PHE A 176 13.87 -9.03 19.69
C PHE A 176 12.95 -9.51 20.82
N LEU A 177 11.72 -8.99 20.89
CA LEU A 177 10.79 -9.24 22.02
C LEU A 177 10.43 -10.71 22.25
N PRO A 178 10.21 -11.55 21.22
CA PRO A 178 9.90 -12.97 21.42
C PRO A 178 10.93 -13.74 22.24
N ARG A 179 12.21 -13.31 22.22
CA ARG A 179 13.27 -13.93 23.04
C ARG A 179 13.11 -13.60 24.52
N VAL A 180 12.73 -12.37 24.82
CA VAL A 180 12.45 -11.94 26.20
C VAL A 180 11.17 -12.63 26.70
N ASP A 181 10.15 -12.73 25.84
CA ASP A 181 8.91 -13.48 26.12
C ASP A 181 9.20 -14.95 26.49
N GLN A 182 10.08 -15.61 25.73
CA GLN A 182 10.46 -16.99 25.97
C GLN A 182 11.18 -17.17 27.31
N ALA A 183 12.18 -16.32 27.60
CA ALA A 183 12.91 -16.35 28.86
C ALA A 183 11.97 -16.10 30.06
N TRP A 184 11.07 -15.11 29.94
CA TRP A 184 10.08 -14.82 30.97
C TRP A 184 9.15 -16.01 31.24
N ARG A 185 8.58 -16.64 30.20
CA ARG A 185 7.70 -17.82 30.36
C ARG A 185 8.44 -18.99 31.03
N ALA A 186 9.70 -19.21 30.68
CA ALA A 186 10.53 -20.24 31.29
C ALA A 186 10.76 -19.96 32.79
N ALA A 187 11.11 -18.72 33.15
CA ALA A 187 11.28 -18.31 34.54
C ALA A 187 10.00 -18.48 35.37
N VAL A 188 8.83 -18.09 34.82
CA VAL A 188 7.53 -18.30 35.44
C VAL A 188 7.28 -19.79 35.74
N GLN A 189 7.51 -20.67 34.76
CA GLN A 189 7.31 -22.11 34.94
C GLN A 189 8.27 -22.72 35.95
N GLN A 190 9.52 -22.25 36.00
CA GLN A 190 10.52 -22.77 36.94
C GLN A 190 10.18 -22.38 38.38
N VAL A 191 9.84 -21.12 38.63
CA VAL A 191 9.47 -20.65 39.99
C VAL A 191 8.23 -21.39 40.51
N GLN A 192 7.26 -21.68 39.66
CA GLN A 192 6.08 -22.49 40.03
C GLN A 192 6.41 -23.93 40.46
N ARG A 193 7.56 -24.47 40.02
CA ARG A 193 8.01 -25.85 40.34
C ARG A 193 8.90 -25.92 41.58
N LEU A 194 9.35 -24.77 42.12
CA LEU A 194 10.23 -24.74 43.28
C LEU A 194 9.50 -25.16 44.57
N PRO A 195 10.20 -25.79 45.53
CA PRO A 195 9.64 -26.06 46.84
C PRO A 195 9.24 -24.76 47.57
N PRO A 196 8.25 -24.77 48.49
CA PRO A 196 7.79 -23.57 49.20
C PRO A 196 8.89 -22.78 49.93
N SER A 197 9.94 -23.48 50.41
CA SER A 197 11.08 -22.87 51.10
C SER A 197 12.02 -22.05 50.20
N GLU A 198 12.02 -22.30 48.89
CA GLU A 198 12.87 -21.60 47.89
C GLU A 198 12.03 -20.69 46.99
N SER A 199 10.72 -20.94 46.90
CA SER A 199 9.79 -20.23 46.04
C SER A 199 9.57 -18.77 46.43
N GLU A 200 9.64 -18.39 47.71
CA GLU A 200 9.23 -17.05 48.14
C GLU A 200 10.17 -15.94 47.60
N ARG A 201 11.48 -16.13 47.75
CA ARG A 201 12.49 -15.18 47.23
C ARG A 201 12.49 -15.13 45.70
N ALA A 202 12.43 -16.29 45.05
CA ALA A 202 12.39 -16.39 43.60
C ALA A 202 11.11 -15.77 43.02
N LEU A 203 9.97 -15.90 43.72
CA LEU A 203 8.70 -15.28 43.35
C LEU A 203 8.76 -13.76 43.47
N GLN A 204 9.34 -13.21 44.55
CA GLN A 204 9.51 -11.76 44.70
C GLN A 204 10.38 -11.17 43.58
N GLU A 205 11.51 -11.82 43.27
CA GLU A 205 12.39 -11.40 42.19
C GLU A 205 11.69 -11.50 40.81
N LEU A 206 10.98 -12.60 40.57
CA LEU A 206 10.19 -12.80 39.35
C LEU A 206 9.10 -11.73 39.20
N LEU A 207 8.38 -11.38 40.26
CA LEU A 207 7.35 -10.34 40.23
C LEU A 207 7.96 -8.97 39.90
N GLN A 208 9.09 -8.63 40.52
CA GLN A 208 9.80 -7.37 40.25
C GLN A 208 10.27 -7.29 38.78
N LEU A 209 10.87 -8.36 38.26
CA LEU A 209 11.32 -8.42 36.86
C LEU A 209 10.14 -8.43 35.89
N THR A 210 9.05 -9.13 36.21
CA THR A 210 7.82 -9.18 35.42
C THR A 210 7.18 -7.79 35.33
N GLN A 211 7.15 -7.04 36.44
CA GLN A 211 6.69 -5.65 36.46
C GLN A 211 7.55 -4.75 35.58
N GLN A 212 8.88 -4.85 35.65
CA GLN A 212 9.77 -4.05 34.80
C GLN A 212 9.62 -4.42 33.32
N TYR A 213 9.39 -5.70 33.02
CA TYR A 213 9.22 -6.22 31.68
C TYR A 213 7.91 -5.75 31.02
N GLY A 214 6.77 -6.07 31.66
CA GLY A 214 5.42 -5.90 31.08
C GLY A 214 4.51 -4.93 31.82
N GLY A 215 5.02 -4.22 32.83
CA GLY A 215 4.29 -3.21 33.59
C GLY A 215 3.23 -3.80 34.52
N TRP A 216 2.34 -2.96 35.02
CA TRP A 216 1.19 -3.42 35.80
C TRP A 216 0.16 -4.19 34.98
N GLY A 217 0.09 -3.97 33.67
CA GLY A 217 -0.87 -4.64 32.78
C GLY A 217 -0.74 -6.16 32.81
N ILE A 218 0.48 -6.69 32.78
CA ILE A 218 0.71 -8.14 32.83
C ILE A 218 0.44 -8.75 34.22
N LEU A 219 0.62 -7.97 35.29
CA LEU A 219 0.37 -8.39 36.67
C LEU A 219 -1.12 -8.30 37.06
N LEU A 220 -1.88 -7.41 36.41
CA LEU A 220 -3.29 -7.16 36.72
C LEU A 220 -4.26 -8.06 35.93
N GLN A 221 -3.79 -8.76 34.89
CA GLN A 221 -4.58 -9.71 34.10
C GLN A 221 -4.96 -10.95 34.92
N LYS A 222 -6.24 -11.32 34.90
CA LYS A 222 -6.71 -12.59 35.48
C LYS A 222 -6.21 -13.75 34.63
N GLY A 223 -5.28 -14.56 35.14
CA GLY A 223 -4.91 -15.85 34.52
C GLY A 223 -3.48 -15.95 33.99
N THR A 224 -2.58 -14.99 34.23
CA THR A 224 -1.14 -15.25 34.12
C THR A 224 -0.79 -16.20 35.26
N GLY A 225 -0.32 -17.41 34.94
CA GLY A 225 -0.06 -18.48 35.93
C GLY A 225 0.93 -18.13 37.05
N THR A 226 1.46 -16.90 37.11
CA THR A 226 2.19 -16.34 38.25
C THR A 226 1.31 -16.30 39.49
N ALA A 227 1.25 -17.45 40.15
CA ALA A 227 0.65 -17.73 41.45
C ALA A 227 -0.83 -17.33 41.58
N GLN A 228 -1.63 -18.36 41.78
CA GLN A 228 -2.85 -18.34 42.59
C GLN A 228 -2.45 -18.05 44.05
N SER A 229 -1.83 -16.90 44.30
CA SER A 229 -1.53 -16.36 45.62
C SER A 229 -2.13 -14.98 45.66
N ASP A 230 -2.90 -14.74 46.70
CA ASP A 230 -3.52 -13.49 47.07
C ASP A 230 -2.55 -12.29 47.00
N ILE A 231 -2.28 -11.74 45.81
CA ILE A 231 -1.98 -10.31 45.70
C ILE A 231 -3.28 -9.66 46.11
N SER A 232 -3.39 -9.31 47.40
CA SER A 232 -4.64 -8.90 48.03
C SER A 232 -5.38 -7.93 47.11
N THR A 233 -6.55 -8.38 46.65
CA THR A 233 -7.46 -7.62 45.81
C THR A 233 -8.02 -6.37 46.51
N ASP A 234 -7.63 -6.14 47.77
CA ASP A 234 -8.03 -5.04 48.64
C ASP A 234 -7.08 -3.84 48.59
N ASN A 235 -6.02 -3.85 47.76
CA ASN A 235 -5.18 -2.66 47.61
C ASN A 235 -5.87 -1.61 46.71
N PRO A 236 -6.29 -0.45 47.25
CA PRO A 236 -7.01 0.59 46.49
C PRO A 236 -6.18 1.13 45.32
N THR A 237 -4.86 1.12 45.41
CA THR A 237 -3.96 1.56 44.34
C THR A 237 -3.99 0.59 43.15
N MET A 238 -4.02 -0.73 43.40
CA MET A 238 -4.12 -1.75 42.34
C MET A 238 -5.46 -1.68 41.61
N ALA A 239 -6.54 -1.42 42.36
CA ALA A 239 -7.86 -1.20 41.78
C ALA A 239 -7.89 0.06 40.90
N ALA A 240 -7.24 1.15 41.33
CA ALA A 240 -7.11 2.37 40.55
C ALA A 240 -6.33 2.14 39.24
N TRP A 241 -5.22 1.39 39.27
CA TRP A 241 -4.46 1.05 38.06
C TRP A 241 -5.22 0.16 37.09
N ARG A 242 -5.95 -0.84 37.58
CA ARG A 242 -6.81 -1.67 36.72
C ARG A 242 -7.86 -0.83 36.03
N LYS A 243 -8.53 0.04 36.77
CA LYS A 243 -9.53 0.98 36.23
C LYS A 243 -8.91 1.91 35.18
N LEU A 244 -7.71 2.45 35.45
CA LEU A 244 -7.02 3.30 34.48
C LEU A 244 -6.64 2.53 33.20
N LEU A 245 -6.13 1.31 33.34
CA LEU A 245 -5.80 0.44 32.20
C LEU A 245 -7.03 0.16 31.34
N GLU A 246 -8.15 -0.21 31.97
CA GLU A 246 -9.43 -0.44 31.28
C GLU A 246 -9.93 0.83 30.56
N GLN A 247 -9.86 1.99 31.23
CA GLN A 247 -10.29 3.26 30.65
C GLN A 247 -9.39 3.76 29.52
N THR A 248 -8.08 3.45 29.59
CA THR A 248 -7.10 3.93 28.62
C THR A 248 -6.84 2.96 27.48
N SER A 249 -7.17 1.67 27.64
CA SER A 249 -6.93 0.61 26.65
C SER A 249 -7.36 0.97 25.22
N PRO A 250 -8.53 1.59 24.96
CA PRO A 250 -8.94 1.95 23.60
C PRO A 250 -8.03 3.01 22.95
N TYR A 251 -7.41 3.86 23.76
CA TYR A 251 -6.56 4.96 23.27
C TYR A 251 -5.13 4.49 22.97
N TRP A 252 -4.67 3.40 23.61
CA TRP A 252 -3.34 2.83 23.35
C TRP A 252 -3.26 2.07 22.02
N ALA A 253 -4.36 1.49 21.55
CA ALA A 253 -4.41 0.67 20.33
C ALA A 253 -4.08 1.42 19.02
N GLY A 254 -4.05 2.77 19.05
CA GLY A 254 -3.68 3.63 17.92
C GLY A 254 -2.24 4.17 17.96
N PHE A 255 -1.50 3.95 19.06
CA PHE A 255 -0.13 4.45 19.18
C PHE A 255 0.79 3.74 18.18
N GLY A 256 1.55 4.53 17.42
CA GLY A 256 2.34 4.05 16.28
C GLY A 256 1.73 4.35 14.91
N ARG A 257 0.61 5.07 14.84
CA ARG A 257 0.08 5.67 13.60
C ARG A 257 0.49 7.13 13.41
N GLU A 258 0.91 7.81 14.48
CA GLU A 258 1.34 9.21 14.48
C GLU A 258 2.46 9.50 15.49
N PRO A 259 3.30 10.53 15.25
CA PRO A 259 4.25 11.00 16.25
C PRO A 259 3.54 11.66 17.45
N ILE A 260 4.02 11.40 18.67
CA ILE A 260 3.48 12.01 19.89
C ILE A 260 3.93 13.47 19.97
N ARG A 261 3.05 14.41 19.64
CA ARG A 261 3.42 15.84 19.53
C ARG A 261 3.48 16.58 20.86
N SER A 262 2.75 16.13 21.88
CA SER A 262 2.64 16.80 23.17
C SER A 262 2.63 15.80 24.33
N HIS A 263 2.91 16.27 25.55
CA HIS A 263 2.87 15.44 26.76
C HIS A 263 3.71 14.14 26.67
N ARG A 264 4.75 14.13 25.82
CA ARG A 264 5.61 12.97 25.53
C ARG A 264 6.09 12.27 26.79
N ARG A 265 6.65 13.04 27.74
CA ARG A 265 7.13 12.51 29.03
C ARG A 265 6.05 11.83 29.86
N LEU A 266 4.84 12.40 29.91
CA LEU A 266 3.70 11.83 30.62
C LEU A 266 3.31 10.50 29.99
N ILE A 267 3.16 10.49 28.66
CA ILE A 267 2.75 9.31 27.89
C ILE A 267 3.77 8.19 28.01
N TYR A 268 5.07 8.47 27.82
CA TYR A 268 6.13 7.47 27.97
C TYR A 268 6.23 6.92 29.40
N ARG A 269 6.10 7.77 30.42
CA ARG A 269 6.09 7.35 31.83
C ARG A 269 4.94 6.39 32.12
N TRP A 270 3.72 6.72 31.68
CA TRP A 270 2.56 5.85 31.86
C TRP A 270 2.62 4.59 31.00
N THR A 271 3.25 4.66 29.83
CA THR A 271 3.53 3.49 29.00
C THR A 271 4.44 2.52 29.74
N GLU A 272 5.53 2.99 30.34
CA GLU A 272 6.41 2.16 31.17
C GLU A 272 5.66 1.60 32.40
N HIS A 273 4.81 2.41 33.03
CA HIS A 273 4.06 1.99 34.21
C HIS A 273 3.03 0.89 33.90
N LEU A 274 2.28 1.03 32.80
CA LEU A 274 1.20 0.12 32.43
C LEU A 274 1.70 -1.08 31.63
N PHE A 275 2.69 -0.90 30.77
CA PHE A 275 3.12 -1.90 29.79
C PHE A 275 4.62 -2.26 29.88
N GLY A 276 5.34 -1.69 30.85
CA GLY A 276 6.74 -2.00 31.11
C GLY A 276 7.67 -1.49 30.02
N LEU A 277 8.92 -1.94 30.09
CA LEU A 277 9.92 -1.63 29.08
C LEU A 277 9.57 -2.22 27.71
N ARG A 278 8.77 -3.30 27.67
CA ARG A 278 8.19 -3.84 26.43
C ARG A 278 7.38 -2.78 25.70
N GLY A 279 6.38 -2.19 26.35
CA GLY A 279 5.51 -1.18 25.74
C GLY A 279 6.27 0.09 25.33
N VAL A 280 7.26 0.51 26.13
CA VAL A 280 8.13 1.64 25.76
C VAL A 280 8.93 1.33 24.50
N LEU A 281 9.50 0.13 24.38
CA LEU A 281 10.27 -0.26 23.20
C LEU A 281 9.37 -0.32 21.95
N GLU A 282 8.19 -0.94 22.04
CA GLU A 282 7.23 -1.01 20.93
C GLU A 282 6.82 0.39 20.46
N MET A 283 6.42 1.26 21.40
CA MET A 283 6.00 2.64 21.11
C MET A 283 7.12 3.49 20.53
N ALA A 284 8.32 3.47 21.14
CA ALA A 284 9.46 4.24 20.67
C ALA A 284 9.94 3.77 19.29
N SER A 285 9.88 2.46 19.01
CA SER A 285 10.22 1.92 17.69
C SER A 285 9.26 2.42 16.62
N ALA A 286 7.95 2.44 16.91
CA ALA A 286 6.96 2.98 15.99
C ALA A 286 7.15 4.48 15.75
N GLU A 287 7.47 5.26 16.79
CA GLU A 287 7.82 6.68 16.62
C GLU A 287 9.07 6.90 15.76
N VAL A 288 10.12 6.08 15.93
CA VAL A 288 11.32 6.15 15.09
C VAL A 288 10.95 5.93 13.63
N ASP A 289 10.13 4.94 13.31
CA ASP A 289 9.73 4.64 11.94
C ASP A 289 8.86 5.77 11.34
N LEU A 290 7.94 6.35 12.12
CA LEU A 290 7.12 7.49 11.69
C LEU A 290 7.92 8.78 11.46
N LEU A 291 9.02 8.96 12.21
CA LEU A 291 9.88 10.14 12.15
C LEU A 291 11.14 9.92 11.30
N THR A 292 11.24 8.79 10.59
CA THR A 292 12.35 8.50 9.69
C THR A 292 11.89 8.59 8.24
N TYR A 293 12.30 9.65 7.55
CA TYR A 293 12.01 9.84 6.11
C TYR A 293 13.06 9.23 5.18
N SER A 294 13.89 8.32 5.70
CA SER A 294 14.62 7.42 4.81
C SER A 294 13.58 6.71 3.97
N TYR A 295 13.82 6.63 2.66
CA TYR A 295 12.90 5.94 1.79
C TYR A 295 11.48 6.57 1.73
N ALA A 296 11.38 7.91 1.72
CA ALA A 296 10.10 8.63 1.61
C ALA A 296 9.97 9.43 0.28
N ASP A 297 10.92 9.28 -0.64
CA ASP A 297 10.90 9.84 -1.99
C ASP A 297 10.07 8.98 -2.95
N ALA A 298 9.05 9.53 -3.57
CA ALA A 298 8.02 8.74 -4.23
C ALA A 298 7.81 9.17 -5.69
N SER A 299 7.06 8.38 -6.44
CA SER A 299 6.46 8.88 -7.67
C SER A 299 5.29 9.80 -7.31
N LEU A 300 5.08 10.85 -8.11
CA LEU A 300 3.94 11.74 -7.92
C LEU A 300 2.63 10.95 -8.01
N ASP A 301 2.53 10.05 -8.99
CA ASP A 301 1.32 9.28 -9.27
C ASP A 301 0.95 8.32 -8.12
N SER A 302 1.93 7.66 -7.49
CA SER A 302 1.66 6.76 -6.38
C SER A 302 1.24 7.52 -5.12
N GLU A 303 1.87 8.67 -4.83
CA GLU A 303 1.46 9.56 -3.73
C GLU A 303 0.09 10.19 -3.97
N LEU A 304 -0.23 10.52 -5.22
CA LEU A 304 -1.51 11.12 -5.59
C LEU A 304 -2.68 10.14 -5.42
N SER A 305 -2.40 8.83 -5.34
CA SER A 305 -3.39 7.83 -4.94
C SER A 305 -3.92 8.10 -3.53
N LEU A 306 -3.09 8.69 -2.67
CA LEU A 306 -3.42 9.12 -1.32
C LEU A 306 -3.94 10.56 -1.27
N LEU A 307 -4.55 11.07 -2.36
CA LEU A 307 -5.02 12.46 -2.45
C LEU A 307 -5.82 12.89 -1.22
N TRP A 308 -6.65 12.03 -0.63
CA TRP A 308 -7.50 12.37 0.52
C TRP A 308 -6.85 12.18 1.88
N TRP A 309 -5.61 11.67 1.93
CA TRP A 309 -4.87 11.42 3.15
C TRP A 309 -3.93 12.59 3.45
N ASP A 310 -3.98 13.08 4.67
CA ASP A 310 -2.97 14.01 5.16
C ASP A 310 -1.74 13.25 5.68
N ARG A 311 -0.59 13.92 5.66
CA ARG A 311 0.72 13.34 5.96
C ARG A 311 0.80 12.66 7.33
N ASP A 312 -0.01 13.10 8.26
CA ASP A 312 -0.07 12.57 9.62
C ASP A 312 -1.08 11.43 9.82
N LEU A 313 -1.76 11.02 8.75
CA LEU A 313 -2.69 9.89 8.76
C LEU A 313 -2.09 8.60 8.20
N TYR A 314 -0.88 8.64 7.64
CA TYR A 314 -0.15 7.46 7.17
C TYR A 314 1.38 7.67 7.24
N PRO A 315 2.18 6.57 7.33
CA PRO A 315 3.63 6.66 7.24
C PRO A 315 4.06 7.00 5.80
N VAL A 316 4.67 8.16 5.60
CA VAL A 316 5.16 8.61 4.27
C VAL A 316 6.38 7.82 3.81
N ALA A 317 7.19 7.35 4.76
CA ALA A 317 8.31 6.50 4.45
C ALA A 317 7.82 5.09 4.13
N TRP A 318 8.58 4.41 3.28
CA TRP A 318 8.33 3.03 2.88
C TRP A 318 7.08 2.88 2.02
N ARG A 319 6.56 1.66 1.94
CA ARG A 319 5.44 1.29 1.07
C ARG A 319 4.16 1.11 1.86
N TRP A 320 3.06 1.66 1.37
CA TRP A 320 1.76 1.51 2.02
C TRP A 320 0.88 0.49 1.29
N ALA A 321 0.13 -0.31 2.04
CA ALA A 321 -0.69 -1.37 1.47
C ALA A 321 -1.80 -0.77 0.61
N ASN A 322 -1.97 -1.28 -0.61
CA ASN A 322 -3.05 -0.85 -1.50
C ASN A 322 -4.39 -1.48 -1.06
N PRO A 323 -5.41 -0.69 -0.65
CA PRO A 323 -6.73 -1.22 -0.30
C PRO A 323 -7.46 -1.91 -1.46
N PHE A 324 -7.10 -1.61 -2.71
CA PHE A 324 -7.66 -2.29 -3.89
C PHE A 324 -6.98 -3.61 -4.23
N TYR A 325 -5.83 -3.93 -3.62
CA TYR A 325 -5.17 -5.20 -3.88
C TYR A 325 -6.12 -6.36 -3.53
N GLN A 326 -6.25 -7.35 -4.42
CA GLN A 326 -7.32 -8.35 -4.33
C GLN A 326 -7.36 -9.16 -3.01
N ASP A 327 -6.23 -9.28 -2.30
CA ASP A 327 -6.13 -9.98 -1.01
C ASP A 327 -6.07 -9.02 0.19
N SER A 328 -6.34 -7.72 -0.03
CA SER A 328 -6.24 -6.70 1.00
C SER A 328 -7.41 -6.76 1.97
N SER A 329 -7.12 -6.68 3.27
CA SER A 329 -8.12 -6.43 4.29
C SER A 329 -8.40 -4.93 4.37
N VAL A 330 -9.49 -4.47 3.75
CA VAL A 330 -9.90 -3.07 3.82
C VAL A 330 -10.44 -2.77 5.22
N ASN A 331 -9.86 -1.78 5.90
CA ASN A 331 -10.48 -1.20 7.08
C ASN A 331 -11.60 -0.25 6.63
N PRO A 332 -12.88 -0.51 6.94
CA PRO A 332 -14.00 0.36 6.54
C PRO A 332 -13.85 1.79 7.05
N ASP A 333 -13.03 1.97 8.10
CA ASP A 333 -12.77 3.27 8.67
C ASP A 333 -11.70 4.07 7.91
N ASP A 334 -10.93 3.50 7.00
CA ASP A 334 -9.84 4.23 6.34
C ASP A 334 -10.35 5.25 5.30
N LEU A 335 -9.49 6.21 4.95
CA LEU A 335 -9.81 7.17 3.91
C LEU A 335 -9.74 6.48 2.53
N PRO A 336 -10.61 6.85 1.59
CA PRO A 336 -10.54 6.27 0.26
C PRO A 336 -9.24 6.67 -0.45
N ILE A 337 -8.78 5.80 -1.35
CA ILE A 337 -7.70 6.10 -2.28
C ILE A 337 -8.26 6.30 -3.70
N LEU A 338 -7.49 6.97 -4.56
CA LEU A 338 -7.81 7.12 -5.98
C LEU A 338 -6.84 6.27 -6.82
N MET A 339 -7.32 5.79 -7.96
CA MET A 339 -6.43 5.27 -8.99
C MET A 339 -5.72 6.43 -9.70
N VAL A 340 -4.51 6.21 -10.20
CA VAL A 340 -3.76 7.20 -10.98
C VAL A 340 -3.11 6.53 -12.19
N SER A 341 -3.20 7.19 -13.34
CA SER A 341 -2.51 6.78 -14.58
C SER A 341 -1.97 8.00 -15.30
N ARG A 342 -0.86 7.84 -16.00
CA ARG A 342 -0.13 8.94 -16.64
C ARG A 342 -0.21 8.87 -18.16
N LEU A 343 -0.59 9.98 -18.79
CA LEU A 343 -0.49 10.21 -20.23
C LEU A 343 0.71 11.09 -20.53
N ASP A 344 1.87 10.46 -20.68
CA ASP A 344 3.15 11.15 -20.77
C ASP A 344 4.16 10.36 -21.63
N GLY A 345 5.27 10.98 -22.00
CA GLY A 345 6.34 10.38 -22.78
C GLY A 345 7.39 11.41 -23.23
N PRO A 346 8.35 11.02 -24.08
CA PRO A 346 9.40 11.91 -24.57
C PRO A 346 8.88 13.19 -25.24
N THR A 347 7.67 13.14 -25.80
CA THR A 347 6.95 14.29 -26.36
C THR A 347 5.45 14.18 -26.08
N ALA A 348 4.75 15.30 -26.21
CA ALA A 348 3.29 15.34 -26.10
C ALA A 348 2.58 14.52 -27.19
N GLU A 349 3.18 14.38 -28.37
CA GLU A 349 2.68 13.52 -29.44
C GLU A 349 2.73 12.04 -29.04
N VAL A 350 3.80 11.61 -28.38
CA VAL A 350 3.87 10.24 -27.83
C VAL A 350 2.78 10.01 -26.79
N ALA A 351 2.55 11.00 -25.91
CA ALA A 351 1.51 10.96 -24.88
C ALA A 351 0.09 10.87 -25.47
N LYS A 352 -0.26 11.70 -26.46
CA LYS A 352 -1.55 11.61 -27.20
C LYS A 352 -1.70 10.24 -27.85
N GLY A 353 -0.61 9.73 -28.43
CA GLY A 353 -0.59 8.44 -29.09
C GLY A 353 -0.90 7.25 -28.17
N LEU A 354 -0.69 7.35 -26.85
CA LEU A 354 -1.11 6.30 -25.90
C LEU A 354 -2.63 6.08 -25.99
N VAL A 355 -3.39 7.17 -26.05
CA VAL A 355 -4.86 7.16 -26.18
C VAL A 355 -5.27 6.63 -27.54
N ASP A 356 -4.64 7.13 -28.61
CA ASP A 356 -5.01 6.77 -29.98
C ASP A 356 -4.79 5.27 -30.25
N ARG A 357 -3.66 4.73 -29.80
CA ARG A 357 -3.35 3.30 -29.93
C ARG A 357 -4.25 2.42 -29.06
N ALA A 358 -4.61 2.88 -27.86
CA ALA A 358 -5.57 2.20 -26.99
C ALA A 358 -6.95 2.06 -27.67
N LEU A 359 -7.47 3.16 -28.22
CA LEU A 359 -8.75 3.16 -28.95
C LEU A 359 -8.70 2.34 -30.23
N GLN A 360 -7.57 2.36 -30.95
CA GLN A 360 -7.38 1.51 -32.12
C GLN A 360 -7.49 0.01 -31.75
N ALA A 361 -6.85 -0.40 -30.66
CA ALA A 361 -6.90 -1.77 -30.18
C ALA A 361 -8.28 -2.15 -29.62
N GLU A 362 -8.98 -1.23 -28.96
CA GLU A 362 -10.36 -1.48 -28.50
C GLU A 362 -11.34 -1.72 -29.66
N ARG A 363 -11.12 -1.09 -30.82
CA ARG A 363 -11.96 -1.30 -32.01
C ARG A 363 -11.67 -2.62 -32.72
N SER A 364 -10.41 -3.04 -32.75
CA SER A 364 -9.94 -4.18 -33.56
C SER A 364 -9.64 -5.45 -32.74
N GLY A 365 -9.65 -5.32 -31.41
CA GLY A 365 -9.07 -6.29 -30.49
C GLY A 365 -7.54 -6.20 -30.49
N LEU A 366 -6.90 -6.30 -29.31
CA LEU A 366 -5.45 -6.40 -29.26
C LEU A 366 -4.97 -7.68 -29.96
N GLN A 367 -4.07 -7.52 -30.94
CA GLN A 367 -3.48 -8.60 -31.74
C GLN A 367 -1.97 -8.59 -31.58
N GLY A 368 -1.34 -9.75 -31.79
CA GLY A 368 0.11 -9.91 -31.76
C GLY A 368 0.55 -11.14 -30.96
N THR A 369 1.82 -11.12 -30.56
CA THR A 369 2.46 -12.18 -29.78
C THR A 369 2.63 -11.72 -28.33
N VAL A 370 2.39 -12.65 -27.40
CA VAL A 370 2.61 -12.46 -25.97
C VAL A 370 3.96 -13.05 -25.61
N TYR A 371 4.84 -12.21 -25.05
CA TYR A 371 6.18 -12.58 -24.64
C TYR A 371 6.29 -12.56 -23.11
N PHE A 372 6.72 -13.68 -22.54
CA PHE A 372 7.14 -13.77 -21.15
C PHE A 372 8.64 -14.07 -21.14
N ASP A 373 9.39 -13.22 -20.48
CA ASP A 373 10.83 -13.36 -20.35
C ASP A 373 11.16 -13.78 -18.91
N ALA A 374 11.20 -15.10 -18.70
CA ALA A 374 11.61 -15.74 -17.47
C ALA A 374 13.08 -16.19 -17.55
N ARG A 375 13.70 -16.38 -16.38
CA ARG A 375 15.09 -16.86 -16.25
C ARG A 375 15.16 -18.30 -15.72
N GLY A 376 14.01 -18.94 -15.51
CA GLY A 376 13.94 -20.32 -15.00
C GLY A 376 14.32 -20.43 -13.51
N LEU A 377 14.23 -19.34 -12.76
CA LEU A 377 14.53 -19.31 -11.34
C LEU A 377 13.50 -20.14 -10.56
N LYS A 378 13.99 -20.85 -9.53
CA LYS A 378 13.15 -21.61 -8.60
C LYS A 378 13.23 -20.94 -7.23
N ALA A 379 12.06 -20.68 -6.64
CA ALA A 379 11.97 -20.16 -5.28
C ALA A 379 12.64 -21.14 -4.31
N LYS A 380 13.58 -20.63 -3.53
CA LYS A 380 14.26 -21.42 -2.49
C LYS A 380 13.39 -21.56 -1.23
N ASP A 381 12.64 -20.51 -0.92
CA ASP A 381 11.71 -20.42 0.20
C ASP A 381 10.62 -19.37 -0.11
N ALA A 382 9.72 -19.14 0.86
CA ALA A 382 8.60 -18.20 0.70
C ALA A 382 9.02 -16.71 0.68
N ALA A 383 10.25 -16.38 1.07
CA ALA A 383 10.79 -15.02 1.07
C ALA A 383 11.56 -14.68 -0.23
N ASP A 384 11.91 -15.69 -1.04
CA ASP A 384 12.59 -15.53 -2.32
C ASP A 384 11.67 -14.95 -3.41
N THR A 385 11.52 -13.61 -3.39
CA THR A 385 10.68 -12.88 -4.33
C THR A 385 11.08 -13.08 -5.78
N TYR A 386 12.37 -13.25 -6.10
CA TYR A 386 12.86 -13.49 -7.46
C TYR A 386 12.36 -14.82 -8.01
N GLY A 387 12.50 -15.91 -7.25
CA GLY A 387 11.99 -17.20 -7.64
C GLY A 387 10.46 -17.24 -7.75
N ILE A 388 9.75 -16.50 -6.88
CA ILE A 388 8.28 -16.39 -6.90
C ILE A 388 7.81 -15.67 -8.16
N TYR A 389 8.39 -14.51 -8.51
CA TYR A 389 7.99 -13.77 -9.71
C TYR A 389 8.38 -14.48 -11.00
N ASP A 390 9.50 -15.20 -11.02
CA ASP A 390 9.88 -16.03 -12.16
C ASP A 390 8.88 -17.16 -12.41
N GLN A 391 8.46 -17.84 -11.32
CA GLN A 391 7.38 -18.82 -11.40
C GLN A 391 6.09 -18.19 -11.92
N SER A 392 5.73 -16.99 -11.43
CA SER A 392 4.53 -16.28 -11.88
C SER A 392 4.58 -15.90 -13.38
N LEU A 393 5.75 -15.61 -13.96
CA LEU A 393 5.89 -15.44 -15.42
C LEU A 393 5.56 -16.72 -16.19
N ARG A 394 6.06 -17.87 -15.71
CA ARG A 394 5.79 -19.17 -16.32
C ARG A 394 4.32 -19.56 -16.19
N ASP A 395 3.71 -19.26 -15.05
CA ASP A 395 2.28 -19.46 -14.81
C ASP A 395 1.44 -18.52 -15.68
N ALA A 396 1.84 -17.26 -15.86
CA ALA A 396 1.19 -16.32 -16.76
C ALA A 396 1.19 -16.83 -18.20
N ALA A 397 2.32 -17.36 -18.68
CA ALA A 397 2.41 -17.97 -20.01
C ALA A 397 1.41 -19.12 -20.19
N GLU A 398 1.24 -19.95 -19.16
CA GLU A 398 0.27 -21.04 -19.17
C GLU A 398 -1.18 -20.53 -19.15
N VAL A 399 -1.48 -19.51 -18.35
CA VAL A 399 -2.79 -18.84 -18.34
C VAL A 399 -3.16 -18.34 -19.73
N VAL A 400 -2.24 -17.67 -20.43
CA VAL A 400 -2.52 -17.16 -21.79
C VAL A 400 -2.78 -18.30 -22.77
N LYS A 401 -2.00 -19.38 -22.74
CA LYS A 401 -2.19 -20.56 -23.59
C LYS A 401 -3.54 -21.24 -23.36
N GLN A 402 -3.97 -21.33 -22.10
CA GLN A 402 -5.21 -22.00 -21.73
C GLN A 402 -6.46 -21.15 -22.01
N ARG A 403 -6.34 -19.82 -21.91
CA ARG A 403 -7.50 -18.92 -21.88
C ARG A 403 -7.57 -17.95 -23.05
N SER A 404 -6.71 -18.07 -24.05
CA SER A 404 -6.73 -17.19 -25.21
C SER A 404 -6.15 -17.86 -26.45
N GLU A 405 -6.29 -17.19 -27.60
CA GLU A 405 -5.73 -17.62 -28.88
C GLU A 405 -4.42 -16.88 -29.22
N TYR A 406 -3.83 -16.15 -28.27
CA TYR A 406 -2.56 -15.47 -28.51
C TYR A 406 -1.44 -16.48 -28.76
N ARG A 407 -0.54 -16.17 -29.70
CA ARG A 407 0.77 -16.81 -29.77
C ARG A 407 1.54 -16.44 -28.51
N VAL A 408 2.06 -17.44 -27.79
CA VAL A 408 2.85 -17.24 -26.57
C VAL A 408 4.30 -17.67 -26.81
N VAL A 409 5.23 -16.79 -26.48
CA VAL A 409 6.67 -17.05 -26.42
C VAL A 409 7.10 -16.93 -24.97
N LEU A 410 7.64 -18.01 -24.41
CA LEU A 410 8.21 -18.03 -23.06
C LEU A 410 9.70 -18.29 -23.20
N ASP A 411 10.51 -17.30 -22.83
CA ASP A 411 11.94 -17.51 -22.59
C ASP A 411 12.14 -18.00 -21.15
N THR A 412 13.08 -18.93 -20.95
CA THR A 412 13.44 -19.49 -19.64
C THR A 412 14.94 -19.51 -19.41
N VAL A 413 15.72 -18.99 -20.36
CA VAL A 413 17.17 -18.93 -20.28
C VAL A 413 17.58 -17.48 -20.04
N GLU A 414 18.65 -17.25 -19.28
CA GLU A 414 19.18 -15.90 -19.01
C GLU A 414 19.68 -15.15 -20.28
N ALA A 415 19.62 -15.79 -21.45
CA ALA A 415 19.93 -15.19 -22.74
C ALA A 415 18.70 -14.44 -23.30
N THR A 416 18.45 -13.25 -22.76
CA THR A 416 17.25 -12.47 -23.04
C THR A 416 17.23 -11.87 -24.44
N LEU A 417 16.02 -11.53 -24.94
CA LEU A 417 15.67 -10.68 -26.09
C LEU A 417 16.64 -9.50 -26.35
N SER A 418 17.85 -9.80 -26.79
CA SER A 418 18.99 -8.86 -26.78
C SER A 418 19.45 -8.45 -28.16
N GLN A 419 18.81 -9.04 -29.18
CA GLN A 419 19.03 -8.65 -30.55
C GLN A 419 17.91 -7.71 -31.00
N PRO A 420 18.25 -6.65 -31.74
CA PRO A 420 17.25 -5.80 -32.36
C PRO A 420 16.22 -6.62 -33.13
N GLY A 421 14.93 -6.38 -32.87
CA GLY A 421 13.82 -7.10 -33.50
C GLY A 421 13.60 -8.55 -33.03
N ALA A 422 14.22 -9.02 -31.94
CA ALA A 422 14.01 -10.36 -31.41
C ALA A 422 12.55 -10.67 -30.98
N ALA A 423 11.77 -9.64 -30.65
CA ALA A 423 10.36 -9.72 -30.30
C ALA A 423 9.51 -8.86 -31.26
N PRO A 424 9.17 -9.38 -32.46
CA PRO A 424 8.25 -8.70 -33.36
C PRO A 424 6.79 -8.83 -32.91
N ASP A 425 5.97 -7.89 -33.38
CA ASP A 425 4.50 -7.87 -33.22
C ASP A 425 4.01 -8.09 -31.78
N VAL A 426 4.61 -7.40 -30.81
CA VAL A 426 4.31 -7.55 -29.38
C VAL A 426 2.90 -7.04 -29.07
N ALA A 427 2.08 -7.90 -28.47
CA ALA A 427 0.81 -7.55 -27.85
C ALA A 427 0.95 -7.38 -26.34
N LEU A 428 1.65 -8.31 -25.68
CA LEU A 428 1.94 -8.25 -24.25
C LEU A 428 3.40 -8.64 -24.02
N TYR A 429 4.09 -7.92 -23.15
CA TYR A 429 5.43 -8.27 -22.68
C TYR A 429 5.55 -8.14 -21.17
N ILE A 430 6.03 -9.18 -20.48
CA ILE A 430 6.40 -9.10 -19.06
C ILE A 430 7.68 -9.90 -18.83
N GLY A 431 8.70 -9.33 -18.18
CA GLY A 431 9.88 -10.13 -17.84
C GLY A 431 11.13 -9.42 -17.32
N TRP A 432 12.16 -10.26 -17.19
CA TRP A 432 13.48 -9.95 -16.66
C TRP A 432 14.48 -9.51 -17.73
N TYR A 433 14.18 -8.39 -18.37
CA TYR A 433 15.04 -7.72 -19.34
C TYR A 433 16.39 -7.23 -18.75
N ARG A 434 16.93 -6.15 -19.30
CA ARG A 434 18.15 -5.47 -18.85
C ARG A 434 17.86 -4.19 -18.09
N LEU A 435 18.31 -4.17 -16.84
CA LEU A 435 18.26 -3.01 -15.94
C LEU A 435 18.93 -1.80 -16.59
N ARG A 436 18.18 -0.68 -16.69
CA ARG A 436 18.66 0.65 -17.11
C ARG A 436 19.36 0.68 -18.49
N SER A 437 19.10 -0.31 -19.34
CA SER A 437 19.73 -0.44 -20.65
C SER A 437 18.78 -1.04 -21.67
N TYR A 438 17.87 -0.21 -22.17
CA TYR A 438 16.98 -0.60 -23.26
C TYR A 438 17.76 -1.02 -24.51
N GLU A 439 17.45 -2.18 -25.07
CA GLU A 439 17.88 -2.62 -26.40
C GLU A 439 16.65 -2.78 -27.29
N ASP A 440 16.83 -2.54 -28.59
CA ASP A 440 15.73 -2.37 -29.54
C ASP A 440 15.09 -3.68 -29.99
N ALA A 441 14.79 -4.57 -29.05
CA ALA A 441 14.32 -5.91 -29.33
C ALA A 441 12.85 -5.96 -29.77
N PHE A 442 12.06 -4.93 -29.45
CA PHE A 442 10.61 -5.00 -29.50
C PHE A 442 10.02 -4.18 -30.65
N THR A 443 9.09 -4.77 -31.38
CA THR A 443 8.15 -4.02 -32.24
C THR A 443 6.75 -4.12 -31.67
N PHE A 444 6.21 -3.02 -31.17
CA PHE A 444 4.92 -2.99 -30.48
C PHE A 444 3.75 -2.82 -31.45
N LYS A 445 2.69 -3.62 -31.26
CA LYS A 445 1.41 -3.41 -31.95
C LYS A 445 0.62 -2.28 -31.27
N PRO A 446 -0.26 -1.56 -31.99
CA PRO A 446 -1.23 -0.69 -31.35
C PRO A 446 -2.05 -1.46 -30.31
N GLY A 447 -2.06 -0.97 -29.07
CA GLY A 447 -2.62 -1.63 -27.89
C GLY A 447 -1.62 -2.41 -27.05
N ALA A 448 -0.35 -2.48 -27.44
CA ALA A 448 0.63 -3.27 -26.70
C ALA A 448 0.78 -2.79 -25.26
N ILE A 449 0.75 -3.74 -24.33
CA ILE A 449 1.01 -3.52 -22.91
C ILE A 449 2.32 -4.22 -22.57
N GLY A 450 3.17 -3.61 -21.74
CA GLY A 450 4.28 -4.39 -21.20
C GLY A 450 5.11 -3.69 -20.17
N TYR A 451 5.82 -4.46 -19.37
CA TYR A 451 6.70 -3.91 -18.35
C TYR A 451 7.92 -4.78 -18.08
N HIS A 452 9.01 -4.11 -17.78
CA HIS A 452 10.24 -4.71 -17.31
C HIS A 452 10.30 -4.62 -15.77
N MET A 453 10.49 -5.77 -15.11
CA MET A 453 10.60 -5.85 -13.65
C MET A 453 12.00 -5.47 -13.18
N ALA A 454 12.29 -4.17 -13.18
CA ALA A 454 13.58 -3.61 -12.77
C ALA A 454 13.44 -2.24 -12.10
N SER A 455 14.42 -1.88 -11.28
CA SER A 455 14.39 -0.63 -10.55
C SER A 455 14.76 0.58 -11.40
N ALA A 456 14.18 1.72 -11.06
CA ALA A 456 14.51 3.01 -11.62
C ALA A 456 14.34 3.08 -13.17
N GLU A 457 13.39 2.35 -13.72
CA GLU A 457 13.09 2.33 -15.16
C GLU A 457 12.25 3.53 -15.64
N ALA A 458 11.77 4.36 -14.71
CA ALA A 458 11.00 5.58 -14.93
C ALA A 458 11.55 6.78 -14.13
N ILE A 459 12.88 6.91 -13.95
CA ILE A 459 13.47 8.11 -13.30
C ILE A 459 13.05 9.40 -14.02
N THR A 460 13.00 9.33 -15.35
CA THR A 460 12.49 10.38 -16.24
C THR A 460 11.94 9.71 -17.51
N VAL A 461 11.04 10.40 -18.20
CA VAL A 461 10.59 10.04 -19.55
C VAL A 461 10.86 11.15 -20.57
N HIS A 462 11.42 12.27 -20.13
CA HIS A 462 11.64 13.48 -20.92
C HIS A 462 13.09 13.63 -21.39
N ASP A 463 14.06 13.09 -20.64
CA ASP A 463 15.47 13.14 -21.01
C ASP A 463 15.75 12.24 -22.23
N ARG A 464 16.35 12.83 -23.27
CA ARG A 464 16.76 12.10 -24.48
C ARG A 464 17.87 11.07 -24.20
N GLY A 465 18.70 11.32 -23.20
CA GLY A 465 19.78 10.42 -22.77
C GLY A 465 19.33 9.27 -21.88
N GLU A 466 18.06 9.23 -21.46
CA GLU A 466 17.53 8.17 -20.63
C GLU A 466 17.51 6.83 -21.39
N ARG A 467 18.06 5.79 -20.75
CA ARG A 467 18.20 4.42 -21.26
C ARG A 467 17.23 3.44 -20.60
N GLY A 468 16.45 3.88 -19.63
CA GLY A 468 15.43 3.08 -18.95
C GLY A 468 14.29 2.66 -19.86
N TRP A 469 13.60 1.61 -19.45
CA TRP A 469 12.53 0.94 -20.17
C TRP A 469 11.39 1.88 -20.54
N CYS A 470 10.84 2.64 -19.59
CA CYS A 470 9.61 3.40 -19.82
C CYS A 470 9.79 4.43 -20.95
N LYS A 471 10.82 5.28 -20.87
CA LYS A 471 11.12 6.28 -21.91
C LYS A 471 11.24 5.63 -23.28
N ASN A 472 12.04 4.57 -23.39
CA ASN A 472 12.41 3.96 -24.67
C ASN A 472 11.31 3.09 -25.28
N ALA A 473 10.51 2.40 -24.45
CA ALA A 473 9.35 1.65 -24.90
C ALA A 473 8.23 2.60 -25.38
N LEU A 474 8.00 3.72 -24.68
CA LEU A 474 7.07 4.77 -25.10
C LEU A 474 7.48 5.37 -26.44
N GLU A 475 8.76 5.70 -26.62
CA GLU A 475 9.31 6.19 -27.89
C GLU A 475 9.11 5.21 -29.05
N ARG A 476 9.09 3.91 -28.76
CA ARG A 476 8.86 2.82 -29.74
C ARG A 476 7.39 2.44 -29.92
N GLY A 477 6.48 3.23 -29.33
CA GLY A 477 5.06 3.11 -29.60
C GLY A 477 4.33 2.06 -28.77
N ILE A 478 4.87 1.62 -27.63
CA ILE A 478 4.06 0.87 -26.66
C ILE A 478 2.83 1.70 -26.25
N THR A 479 1.70 1.04 -26.00
CA THR A 479 0.44 1.72 -25.64
C THR A 479 0.30 1.91 -24.14
N ALA A 480 0.77 0.95 -23.36
CA ALA A 480 0.84 1.08 -21.92
C ALA A 480 2.08 0.40 -21.36
N THR A 481 2.66 1.00 -20.32
CA THR A 481 3.79 0.43 -19.59
C THR A 481 3.78 0.89 -18.14
N LEU A 482 4.63 0.30 -17.31
CA LEU A 482 4.84 0.75 -15.94
C LEU A 482 6.31 0.61 -15.57
N GLY A 483 6.73 1.41 -14.60
CA GLY A 483 8.09 1.39 -14.09
C GLY A 483 8.21 2.16 -12.80
N SER A 484 9.37 2.09 -12.18
CA SER A 484 9.66 2.72 -10.91
C SER A 484 10.54 3.95 -11.07
N VAL A 485 10.30 4.98 -10.27
CA VAL A 485 11.13 6.20 -10.25
C VAL A 485 12.42 6.07 -9.43
N GLY A 486 12.64 4.89 -8.82
CA GLY A 486 13.75 4.52 -7.94
C GLY A 486 13.65 3.03 -7.60
N GLU A 487 14.21 2.56 -6.49
CA GLU A 487 14.17 1.14 -6.08
C GLU A 487 12.80 0.76 -5.50
N PRO A 488 11.97 -0.09 -6.13
CA PRO A 488 10.63 -0.37 -5.63
C PRO A 488 10.55 -1.63 -4.76
N TYR A 489 11.61 -2.45 -4.71
CA TYR A 489 11.53 -3.89 -4.45
C TYR A 489 10.65 -4.63 -5.46
N LEU A 490 10.92 -5.91 -5.65
CA LEU A 490 10.26 -6.70 -6.69
C LEU A 490 8.75 -6.89 -6.44
N ASP A 491 8.36 -7.05 -5.18
CA ASP A 491 6.97 -7.26 -4.76
C ASP A 491 6.07 -6.02 -4.93
N ALA A 492 6.62 -4.89 -5.37
CA ALA A 492 5.82 -3.72 -5.76
C ALA A 492 5.33 -3.77 -7.21
N PHE A 493 5.90 -4.61 -8.07
CA PHE A 493 5.38 -4.84 -9.41
C PHE A 493 4.09 -5.67 -9.35
N PRO A 494 3.12 -5.44 -10.24
CA PRO A 494 2.03 -6.38 -10.46
C PRO A 494 2.55 -7.80 -10.64
N GLU A 495 1.93 -8.76 -9.95
CA GLU A 495 2.29 -10.16 -10.12
C GLU A 495 1.90 -10.64 -11.53
N PRO A 496 2.82 -11.17 -12.36
CA PRO A 496 2.57 -11.43 -13.77
C PRO A 496 1.34 -12.31 -14.07
N ALA A 497 1.18 -13.42 -13.34
CA ALA A 497 0.06 -14.34 -13.54
C ALA A 497 -1.29 -13.68 -13.19
N ARG A 498 -1.35 -12.93 -12.09
CA ARG A 498 -2.55 -12.19 -11.67
C ARG A 498 -2.90 -11.09 -12.65
N PHE A 499 -1.92 -10.25 -13.01
CA PHE A 499 -2.09 -9.16 -13.97
C PHE A 499 -2.65 -9.70 -15.30
N THR A 500 -2.02 -10.74 -15.84
CA THR A 500 -2.43 -11.37 -17.08
C THR A 500 -3.81 -12.00 -16.98
N THR A 501 -4.12 -12.69 -15.86
CA THR A 501 -5.42 -13.31 -15.63
C THR A 501 -6.54 -12.28 -15.65
N LEU A 502 -6.40 -11.18 -14.89
CA LEU A 502 -7.43 -10.14 -14.83
C LEU A 502 -7.55 -9.39 -16.16
N LEU A 503 -6.44 -9.10 -16.83
CA LEU A 503 -6.42 -8.45 -18.15
C LEU A 503 -7.22 -9.25 -19.19
N LEU A 504 -7.00 -10.58 -19.24
CA LEU A 504 -7.68 -11.47 -20.20
C LEU A 504 -9.17 -11.62 -19.94
N THR A 505 -9.68 -11.28 -18.75
CA THR A 505 -11.13 -11.31 -18.50
C THR A 505 -11.89 -10.29 -19.32
N GLY A 506 -11.22 -9.19 -19.72
CA GLY A 506 -11.86 -8.04 -20.35
C GLY A 506 -12.91 -7.34 -19.49
N LYS A 507 -12.99 -7.65 -18.19
CA LYS A 507 -13.95 -7.00 -17.29
C LYS A 507 -13.46 -5.68 -16.71
N TYR A 508 -12.14 -5.52 -16.59
CA TYR A 508 -11.50 -4.40 -15.93
C TYR A 508 -10.76 -3.52 -16.95
N SER A 509 -10.67 -2.23 -16.66
CA SER A 509 -9.79 -1.30 -17.37
C SER A 509 -8.32 -1.50 -16.97
N LEU A 510 -7.40 -0.91 -17.74
CA LEU A 510 -5.96 -0.96 -17.46
C LEU A 510 -5.64 -0.49 -16.03
N SER A 511 -6.23 0.62 -15.59
CA SER A 511 -5.99 1.13 -14.24
C SER A 511 -6.53 0.18 -13.17
N GLU A 512 -7.71 -0.40 -13.39
CA GLU A 512 -8.29 -1.35 -12.43
C GLU A 512 -7.45 -2.63 -12.32
N VAL A 513 -6.99 -3.19 -13.45
CA VAL A 513 -6.07 -4.33 -13.44
C VAL A 513 -4.79 -3.99 -12.67
N TYR A 514 -4.20 -2.81 -12.91
CA TYR A 514 -3.01 -2.37 -12.21
C TYR A 514 -3.24 -2.27 -10.68
N TYR A 515 -4.31 -1.62 -10.23
CA TYR A 515 -4.58 -1.48 -8.78
C TYR A 515 -5.07 -2.77 -8.12
N LEU A 516 -5.75 -3.68 -8.84
CA LEU A 516 -6.12 -4.98 -8.28
C LEU A 516 -4.91 -5.91 -8.05
N THR A 517 -3.79 -5.64 -8.74
CA THR A 517 -2.60 -6.52 -8.75
C THR A 517 -1.34 -5.88 -8.17
N SER A 518 -1.33 -4.57 -7.97
CA SER A 518 -0.25 -3.86 -7.27
C SER A 518 -0.47 -3.93 -5.76
N ARG A 519 0.52 -4.42 -5.03
CA ARG A 519 0.43 -4.58 -3.56
C ARG A 519 0.46 -3.26 -2.80
N TYR A 520 1.06 -2.23 -3.39
CA TYR A 520 1.40 -0.99 -2.69
C TYR A 520 1.00 0.26 -3.46
N VAL A 521 0.57 1.28 -2.71
CA VAL A 521 0.43 2.69 -3.12
C VAL A 521 1.25 3.53 -2.16
N SER A 522 1.72 4.72 -2.57
CA SER A 522 2.94 5.26 -1.98
C SER A 522 3.96 4.12 -1.97
N TRP A 523 4.58 3.87 -3.12
CA TRP A 523 5.80 4.62 -3.22
C TRP A 523 6.23 4.99 -4.64
N ARG A 524 6.87 4.09 -5.39
CA ARG A 524 7.70 4.48 -6.55
C ARG A 524 7.15 4.13 -7.92
N MET A 525 6.05 3.38 -7.98
CA MET A 525 5.53 2.87 -9.24
C MET A 525 4.74 3.94 -10.00
N VAL A 526 4.84 3.91 -11.34
CA VAL A 526 4.10 4.78 -12.25
C VAL A 526 3.50 3.91 -13.35
N LEU A 527 2.20 4.06 -13.59
CA LEU A 527 1.49 3.48 -14.72
C LEU A 527 1.40 4.53 -15.84
N PHE A 528 1.93 4.22 -17.01
CA PHE A 528 1.79 5.01 -18.22
C PHE A 528 0.75 4.37 -19.14
N GLY A 529 -0.28 5.11 -19.51
CA GLY A 529 -1.33 4.63 -20.40
C GLY A 529 -2.68 5.26 -20.12
N ASP A 530 -3.61 5.03 -21.04
CA ASP A 530 -5.01 5.41 -20.89
C ASP A 530 -5.67 4.55 -19.81
N PRO A 531 -6.17 5.13 -18.69
CA PRO A 531 -6.76 4.34 -17.61
C PRO A 531 -8.03 3.60 -18.00
N LEU A 532 -8.76 4.07 -19.02
CA LEU A 532 -9.97 3.44 -19.54
C LEU A 532 -9.66 2.32 -20.53
N TYR A 533 -8.39 2.10 -20.87
CA TYR A 533 -8.00 1.13 -21.87
C TYR A 533 -8.43 -0.30 -21.49
N ASN A 534 -9.15 -0.98 -22.38
CA ASN A 534 -9.46 -2.41 -22.26
C ASN A 534 -9.02 -3.18 -23.52
N PRO A 535 -7.90 -3.93 -23.48
CA PRO A 535 -7.35 -4.62 -24.66
C PRO A 535 -8.25 -5.72 -25.22
N MET A 536 -9.21 -6.21 -24.44
CA MET A 536 -10.10 -7.32 -24.81
C MET A 536 -11.43 -6.84 -25.40
N ARG A 537 -11.75 -5.55 -25.33
CA ARG A 537 -13.05 -4.98 -25.77
C ARG A 537 -13.41 -5.33 -27.22
N GLY A 538 -12.45 -5.27 -28.12
CA GLY A 538 -12.65 -5.55 -29.54
C GLY A 538 -12.60 -7.04 -29.91
N ARG A 539 -12.35 -7.95 -28.96
CA ARG A 539 -12.24 -9.39 -29.24
C ARG A 539 -13.59 -10.08 -29.06
N SER A 540 -14.06 -10.75 -30.11
CA SER A 540 -15.35 -11.45 -30.15
C SER A 540 -15.32 -12.79 -29.39
N ARG A 541 -15.19 -12.75 -28.05
CA ARG A 541 -15.64 -13.79 -27.10
C ARG A 541 -15.17 -13.40 -25.69
N PRO A 542 -16.05 -13.25 -24.71
CA PRO A 542 -15.67 -13.44 -23.32
C PRO A 542 -15.24 -14.91 -23.22
N THR A 543 -13.98 -15.15 -22.91
CA THR A 543 -13.53 -16.50 -22.55
C THR A 543 -14.40 -16.96 -21.39
N GLY A 544 -14.96 -18.17 -21.54
CA GLY A 544 -16.03 -18.67 -20.69
C GLY A 544 -15.76 -18.42 -19.22
N SER A 545 -16.80 -18.00 -18.49
CA SER A 545 -16.80 -17.82 -17.05
C SER A 545 -16.32 -19.12 -16.37
N SER A 546 -15.00 -19.27 -16.18
CA SER A 546 -14.51 -20.17 -15.15
C SER A 546 -15.05 -19.62 -13.83
N ALA A 547 -15.49 -20.52 -12.94
CA ALA A 547 -16.01 -20.21 -11.61
C ALA A 547 -14.95 -19.60 -10.66
N MET A 548 -14.22 -18.58 -11.12
CA MET A 548 -13.34 -17.76 -10.29
C MET A 548 -14.16 -16.62 -9.72
N SER A 549 -14.15 -16.49 -8.40
CA SER A 549 -14.59 -15.27 -7.73
C SER A 549 -13.68 -14.13 -8.16
N LEU A 550 -14.19 -13.23 -9.00
CA LEU A 550 -13.45 -12.05 -9.42
C LEU A 550 -13.59 -10.94 -8.36
N PRO A 551 -12.55 -10.11 -8.14
CA PRO A 551 -12.62 -9.02 -7.18
C PRO A 551 -13.64 -7.96 -7.60
N VAL A 552 -14.18 -7.22 -6.63
CA VAL A 552 -15.04 -6.06 -6.92
C VAL A 552 -14.21 -5.00 -7.64
N SER A 553 -14.76 -4.39 -8.69
CA SER A 553 -14.03 -3.35 -9.42
C SER A 553 -13.76 -2.15 -8.51
N PRO A 554 -12.53 -1.58 -8.52
CA PRO A 554 -12.24 -0.34 -7.81
C PRO A 554 -13.20 0.82 -8.16
N SER A 555 -13.69 0.89 -9.41
CA SER A 555 -14.64 1.93 -9.85
C SER A 555 -16.00 1.86 -9.16
N ASP A 556 -16.40 0.65 -8.73
CA ASP A 556 -17.72 0.35 -8.18
C ASP A 556 -17.75 0.55 -6.66
N GLN A 557 -16.58 0.70 -6.04
CA GLN A 557 -16.48 0.98 -4.62
C GLN A 557 -16.96 2.40 -4.33
N SER A 558 -17.76 2.55 -3.26
CA SER A 558 -18.20 3.87 -2.78
C SER A 558 -17.06 4.58 -2.07
N LEU A 559 -16.79 5.84 -2.43
CA LEU A 559 -15.83 6.68 -1.70
C LEU A 559 -16.47 7.45 -0.53
N GLY A 560 -17.81 7.44 -0.41
CA GLY A 560 -18.52 8.31 0.51
C GLY A 560 -18.21 9.80 0.26
N ASP A 561 -18.14 10.59 1.34
CA ASP A 561 -17.62 11.96 1.32
C ASP A 561 -16.19 11.96 1.89
N PRO A 562 -15.14 12.00 1.04
CA PRO A 562 -13.77 11.91 1.51
C PRO A 562 -13.35 13.13 2.35
N LEU A 563 -13.91 14.31 2.10
CA LEU A 563 -13.57 15.53 2.83
C LEU A 563 -14.20 15.50 4.24
N ALA A 564 -15.45 15.09 4.35
CA ALA A 564 -16.09 14.89 5.65
C ALA A 564 -15.38 13.80 6.45
N ARG A 565 -14.95 12.70 5.79
CA ARG A 565 -14.20 11.62 6.43
C ARG A 565 -12.83 12.10 6.91
N LEU A 566 -12.12 12.90 6.12
CA LEU A 566 -10.83 13.48 6.52
C LEU A 566 -10.98 14.37 7.75
N ALA A 567 -11.99 15.26 7.75
CA ALA A 567 -12.26 16.11 8.90
C ALA A 567 -12.69 15.30 10.14
N GLN A 568 -13.41 14.19 9.95
CA GLN A 568 -13.76 13.27 11.02
C GLN A 568 -12.51 12.59 11.62
N LYS A 569 -11.60 12.10 10.78
CA LYS A 569 -10.35 11.46 11.21
C LYS A 569 -9.52 12.38 12.10
N HIS A 570 -9.30 13.62 11.67
CA HIS A 570 -8.59 14.62 12.48
C HIS A 570 -9.28 14.88 13.82
N ARG A 571 -10.62 15.04 13.85
CA ARG A 571 -11.35 15.22 15.11
C ARG A 571 -11.25 14.01 16.03
N GLU A 572 -11.33 12.80 15.48
CA GLU A 572 -11.19 11.56 16.23
C GLU A 572 -9.80 11.44 16.86
N GLN A 573 -8.76 11.74 16.08
CA GLN A 573 -7.36 11.75 16.49
C GLN A 573 -7.12 12.74 17.64
N ASP A 574 -7.48 14.01 17.45
CA ASP A 574 -7.34 15.04 18.49
C ASP A 574 -8.11 14.68 19.76
N SER A 575 -9.33 14.15 19.61
CA SER A 575 -10.17 13.76 20.74
C SER A 575 -9.60 12.56 21.50
N GLN A 576 -9.05 11.56 20.81
CA GLN A 576 -8.42 10.39 21.43
C GLN A 576 -7.19 10.80 22.24
N MET A 577 -6.31 11.62 21.66
CA MET A 577 -5.12 12.12 22.35
C MET A 577 -5.49 12.96 23.59
N ALA A 578 -6.43 13.89 23.44
CA ALA A 578 -6.88 14.73 24.56
C ALA A 578 -7.51 13.91 25.70
N ARG A 579 -8.31 12.89 25.37
CA ARG A 579 -8.93 11.99 26.37
C ARG A 579 -7.89 11.16 27.10
N LEU A 580 -6.91 10.61 26.39
CA LEU A 580 -5.82 9.87 27.03
C LEU A 580 -5.05 10.77 27.99
N VAL A 581 -4.57 11.93 27.50
CA VAL A 581 -3.79 12.86 28.33
C VAL A 581 -4.56 13.25 29.59
N LYS A 582 -5.86 13.53 29.47
CA LYS A 582 -6.71 13.82 30.62
C LYS A 582 -6.72 12.67 31.63
N LEU A 583 -6.98 11.43 31.20
CA LEU A 583 -7.01 10.27 32.10
C LEU A 583 -5.66 10.04 32.80
N LEU A 584 -4.54 10.25 32.09
CA LEU A 584 -3.21 10.11 32.66
C LEU A 584 -2.89 11.21 33.70
N LEU A 585 -3.31 12.46 33.45
CA LEU A 585 -3.16 13.55 34.41
C LEU A 585 -4.05 13.36 35.65
N ASP A 586 -5.31 12.93 35.45
CA ASP A 586 -6.23 12.62 36.54
C ASP A 586 -5.65 11.52 37.45
N ALA A 587 -4.99 10.52 36.87
CA ALA A 587 -4.29 9.49 37.63
C ALA A 587 -3.11 10.05 38.47
N GLU A 588 -2.34 10.99 37.95
CA GLU A 588 -1.23 11.61 38.72
C GLU A 588 -1.73 12.45 39.90
N THR A 589 -2.84 13.16 39.71
CA THR A 589 -3.44 13.96 40.78
C THR A 589 -4.09 13.09 41.85
N GLY A 590 -4.76 11.99 41.46
CA GLY A 590 -5.33 11.01 42.39
C GLY A 590 -4.27 10.26 43.21
N HIS A 591 -3.11 9.98 42.62
CA HIS A 591 -1.96 9.40 43.35
C HIS A 591 -1.42 10.36 44.41
N ALA A 592 -1.32 11.66 44.11
CA ALA A 592 -0.82 12.68 45.05
C ALA A 592 -1.72 12.89 46.27
N THR A 593 -3.04 12.68 46.15
CA THR A 593 -4.00 12.73 47.28
C THR A 593 -4.05 11.45 48.10
N SER A 594 -3.67 10.29 47.55
CA SER A 594 -3.61 9.02 48.29
C SER A 594 -2.32 8.81 49.10
N ALA A 595 -1.27 9.59 48.81
CA ALA A 595 0.03 9.54 49.48
C ALA A 595 0.20 10.60 50.60
N ARG A 596 -0.85 11.37 50.89
CA ARG A 596 -0.97 12.25 52.07
C ARG A 596 -1.98 11.66 53.02
#